data_AF-A0A5J4UT49-F1
#
_entry.id   AF-A0A5J4UT49-F1
#
_cell.length_a   1.000
_cell.length_b   1.000
_cell.length_c   1.000
_cell.angle_alpha   90.00
_cell.angle_beta   90.00
_cell.angle_gamma   90.00
#
_symmetry.space_group_name_H-M   'P 1'
#
loop_
_entity.id
_entity.type
_entity.pdbx_description
1 polymer ?
#
loop_
_entity_poly.entity_id
_entity_poly.type
_entity_poly.pdbx_seq_one_letter_code
_entity_poly.pdbx_strand_id
1 'polypeptide(L)'
;MTEKQKDTKEAIYKKQFTFDFDPEATEERQVNLELQDYNTIGKNKLLGKANVPSAEKGSEILEFIGVDSRFLQNVGNLEYEI
;
A
#
# COMPACT_ATOMS: atom_id res chain seq x y z
N MET A 1 -8.79 -3.37 -4.20
CA MET A 1 -8.80 -3.54 -2.72
C MET A 1 -8.41 -4.97 -2.39
N THR A 2 -7.57 -5.18 -1.38
CA THR A 2 -7.15 -6.50 -0.90
C THR A 2 -8.23 -7.15 -0.04
N GLU A 3 -8.07 -8.45 0.23
CA GLU A 3 -8.86 -9.14 1.27
C GLU A 3 -8.50 -8.60 2.66
N LYS A 4 -9.38 -8.78 3.63
CA LYS A 4 -9.15 -8.32 5.00
C LYS A 4 -8.52 -9.45 5.81
N GLN A 5 -7.36 -9.22 6.40
CA GLN A 5 -6.76 -10.12 7.39
C GLN A 5 -7.10 -9.62 8.79
N LYS A 6 -7.80 -10.44 9.58
CA LYS A 6 -8.26 -10.07 10.94
C LYS A 6 -7.22 -10.43 11.98
N ASP A 7 -7.13 -9.62 13.03
CA ASP A 7 -6.34 -9.87 14.24
C ASP A 7 -4.87 -10.25 13.98
N THR A 8 -4.24 -9.56 13.01
CA THR A 8 -2.84 -9.79 12.66
C THR A 8 -2.06 -8.48 12.52
N LYS A 9 -0.75 -8.57 12.78
CA LYS A 9 0.25 -7.52 12.47
C LYS A 9 1.05 -7.82 11.20
N GLU A 10 0.91 -9.04 10.67
CA GLU A 10 1.57 -9.52 9.47
C GLU A 10 0.52 -10.14 8.55
N ALA A 11 0.36 -9.57 7.35
CA ALA A 11 -0.65 -9.99 6.40
C ALA A 11 0.02 -10.49 5.12
N ILE A 12 -0.24 -11.74 4.76
CA ILE A 12 0.31 -12.36 3.56
C ILE A 12 -0.81 -12.52 2.53
N TYR A 13 -0.68 -11.83 1.38
CA TYR A 13 -1.72 -11.81 0.35
C TYR A 13 -1.45 -12.73 -0.84
N LYS A 14 -0.18 -12.99 -1.19
CA LYS A 14 0.23 -13.77 -2.38
C LYS A 14 -0.61 -13.46 -3.63
N LYS A 15 -0.81 -12.16 -3.89
CA LYS A 15 -1.74 -11.68 -4.91
C LYS A 15 -1.02 -10.78 -5.92
N GLN A 16 -1.31 -11.01 -7.19
CA GLN A 16 -0.85 -10.17 -8.28
C GLN A 16 -1.92 -9.13 -8.62
N PHE A 17 -1.49 -7.91 -8.91
CA PHE A 17 -2.31 -6.84 -9.44
C PHE A 17 -1.75 -6.42 -10.79
N THR A 18 -2.62 -6.23 -11.78
CA THR A 18 -2.26 -5.79 -13.12
C THR A 18 -3.02 -4.50 -13.41
N PHE A 19 -2.32 -3.53 -13.98
CA PHE A 19 -2.86 -2.23 -14.32
C PHE A 19 -2.58 -1.98 -15.81
N ASP A 20 -3.60 -1.57 -16.55
CA ASP A 20 -3.40 -1.07 -17.91
C ASP A 20 -2.72 0.29 -17.82
N PHE A 21 -1.61 0.45 -18.54
CA PHE A 21 -0.80 1.65 -18.52
C PHE A 21 -0.48 2.11 -19.93
N ASP A 22 -1.01 3.27 -20.30
CA ASP A 22 -0.65 3.97 -21.52
C ASP A 22 0.38 5.06 -21.18
N PRO A 23 1.66 4.92 -21.62
CA PRO A 23 2.69 5.89 -21.31
C PRO A 23 2.42 7.27 -21.92
N GLU A 24 1.64 7.38 -23.00
CA GLU A 24 1.35 8.65 -23.67
C GLU A 24 0.14 9.37 -23.06
N ALA A 25 -0.82 8.62 -22.52
CA ALA A 25 -2.06 9.19 -21.95
C ALA A 25 -2.06 9.28 -20.40
N THR A 26 -1.19 8.54 -19.71
CA THR A 26 -1.20 8.45 -18.24
C THR A 26 -0.10 9.31 -17.63
N GLU A 27 -0.45 10.34 -16.86
CA GLU A 27 0.55 11.19 -16.18
C GLU A 27 1.12 10.55 -14.89
N GLU A 28 0.30 9.78 -14.18
CA GLU A 28 0.69 9.12 -12.93
C GLU A 28 1.71 8.00 -13.21
N ARG A 29 2.86 8.06 -12.56
CA ARG A 29 3.98 7.10 -12.72
C ARG A 29 4.25 6.29 -11.46
N GLN A 30 3.30 6.29 -10.53
CA GLN A 30 3.42 5.62 -9.25
C GLN A 30 2.12 4.91 -8.91
N VAL A 31 2.22 3.78 -8.23
CA VAL A 31 1.06 3.12 -7.62
C VAL A 31 0.95 3.60 -6.19
N ASN A 32 -0.16 4.27 -5.89
CA ASN A 32 -0.46 4.79 -4.56
C ASN A 32 -1.08 3.70 -3.69
N LEU A 33 -0.48 3.42 -2.54
CA LEU A 33 -0.94 2.42 -1.58
C LEU A 33 -1.39 3.06 -0.27
N GLU A 34 -2.42 2.47 0.33
CA GLU A 34 -2.94 2.84 1.64
C GLU A 34 -2.96 1.63 2.57
N LEU A 35 -2.41 1.79 3.78
CA LEU A 35 -2.54 0.82 4.86
C LEU A 35 -3.69 1.25 5.78
N GLN A 36 -4.75 0.44 5.82
CA GLN A 36 -5.96 0.74 6.60
C GLN A 36 -6.21 -0.32 7.67
N ASP A 37 -6.58 0.13 8.86
CA ASP A 37 -7.15 -0.69 9.92
C ASP A 37 -8.67 -0.77 9.74
N TYR A 38 -9.17 -1.99 9.54
CA TYR A 38 -10.57 -2.24 9.19
C TYR A 38 -11.43 -2.33 10.45
N ASN A 39 -12.45 -1.47 10.53
CA ASN A 39 -13.48 -1.54 11.56
C ASN A 39 -14.77 -2.15 10.99
N THR A 40 -15.35 -3.11 11.70
CA THR A 40 -16.63 -3.73 11.28
C THR A 40 -17.80 -2.74 11.38
N ILE A 41 -17.74 -1.83 12.37
CA ILE A 41 -18.72 -0.77 12.60
C ILE A 41 -17.98 0.57 12.62
N GLY A 42 -18.44 1.52 11.81
CA GLY A 42 -17.79 2.84 11.68
C GLY A 42 -16.83 2.91 10.49
N LYS A 43 -15.94 3.91 10.51
CA LYS A 43 -14.98 4.17 9.42
C LYS A 43 -13.68 3.38 9.64
N ASN A 44 -13.09 2.90 8.55
CA ASN A 44 -11.71 2.42 8.57
C ASN A 44 -10.79 3.55 9.02
N LYS A 45 -9.72 3.18 9.73
CA LYS A 45 -8.67 4.11 10.11
C LYS A 45 -7.53 3.98 9.13
N LEU A 46 -7.25 5.05 8.38
CA LEU A 46 -6.03 5.13 7.59
C LEU A 46 -4.83 5.19 8.55
N LEU A 47 -3.90 4.26 8.41
CA LEU A 47 -2.69 4.21 9.23
C LEU A 47 -1.55 4.94 8.54
N GLY A 48 -1.35 4.69 7.24
CA GLY A 48 -0.27 5.28 6.46
C GLY A 48 -0.42 5.11 4.96
N LYS A 49 0.46 5.77 4.21
CA LYS A 49 0.51 5.76 2.74
C LYS A 49 1.91 5.42 2.25
N ALA A 50 1.98 4.85 1.06
CA ALA A 50 3.25 4.59 0.39
C ALA A 50 3.07 4.69 -1.13
N ASN A 51 4.18 4.92 -1.83
CA ASN A 51 4.20 5.06 -3.29
C ASN A 51 5.17 4.04 -3.86
N VAL A 52 4.69 3.22 -4.80
CA VAL A 52 5.53 2.28 -5.54
C VAL A 52 5.92 2.93 -6.88
N PRO A 53 7.21 3.15 -7.15
CA PRO A 53 7.67 3.67 -8.44
C PRO A 53 7.40 2.66 -9.56
N SER A 54 6.90 3.11 -10.72
CA SER A 54 6.61 2.20 -11.85
C SER A 54 7.84 1.75 -12.65
N ALA A 55 9.03 2.26 -12.32
CA ALA A 55 10.23 2.11 -13.14
C ALA A 55 11.22 1.04 -12.61
N GLU A 56 11.03 0.57 -11.39
CA GLU A 56 11.97 -0.34 -10.72
C GLU A 56 11.44 -1.77 -10.81
N LYS A 57 12.33 -2.71 -11.15
CA LYS A 57 12.01 -4.15 -11.20
C LYS A 57 12.77 -4.87 -10.10
N GLY A 58 12.12 -5.85 -9.49
CA GLY A 58 12.71 -6.66 -8.42
C GLY A 58 11.93 -6.59 -7.11
N SER A 59 12.46 -7.29 -6.11
CA SER A 59 11.87 -7.38 -4.78
C SER A 59 12.38 -6.25 -3.89
N GLU A 60 11.47 -5.49 -3.30
CA GLU A 60 11.78 -4.31 -2.50
C GLU A 60 10.97 -4.28 -1.19
N ILE A 61 11.48 -3.52 -0.21
CA ILE A 61 10.76 -3.20 1.03
C ILE A 61 10.35 -1.74 0.99
N LEU A 62 9.04 -1.49 1.06
CA LEU A 62 8.45 -0.16 1.10
C LEU A 62 7.90 0.15 2.49
N GLU A 63 8.27 1.32 3.03
CA GLU A 63 7.70 1.81 4.29
C GLU A 63 6.38 2.55 4.05
N PHE A 64 5.36 2.25 4.86
CA PHE A 64 4.18 3.09 4.99
C PHE A 64 4.47 4.22 5.97
N ILE A 65 4.33 5.45 5.49
CA ILE A 65 4.48 6.65 6.31
C ILE A 65 3.13 7.01 6.91
N GLY A 66 3.12 7.16 8.23
CA GLY A 66 1.93 7.40 9.02
C GLY A 66 1.27 8.74 8.73
N VAL A 67 -0.04 8.80 8.95
CA VAL A 67 -0.86 10.01 8.84
C VAL A 67 -1.38 10.46 10.21
N ASP A 68 -1.95 11.66 10.27
CA ASP A 68 -2.55 12.25 11.47
C ASP A 68 -1.59 12.24 12.67
N SER A 69 -1.98 11.60 13.78
CA SER A 69 -1.17 11.52 14.99
C SER A 69 0.12 10.71 14.84
N ARG A 70 0.32 10.06 13.68
CA ARG A 70 1.50 9.26 13.34
C ARG A 70 2.28 9.86 12.18
N PHE A 71 2.05 11.15 11.87
CA PHE A 71 2.70 11.83 10.77
C PHE A 71 4.23 11.61 10.81
N LEU A 72 4.80 11.22 9.68
CA LEU A 72 6.22 10.89 9.47
C LEU A 72 6.76 9.67 10.23
N GLN A 73 5.90 8.89 10.91
CA GLN A 73 6.32 7.66 11.58
C GLN A 73 6.18 6.48 10.63
N ASN A 74 7.11 5.52 10.65
CA ASN A 74 6.89 4.23 9.99
C ASN A 74 5.76 3.49 10.74
N VAL A 75 4.71 3.11 10.02
CA VAL A 75 3.53 2.40 10.56
C VAL A 75 3.36 1.00 9.97
N GLY A 76 4.28 0.55 9.14
CA GLY A 76 4.26 -0.77 8.51
C GLY A 76 5.24 -0.85 7.34
N ASN A 77 5.68 -2.08 7.04
CA ASN A 77 6.52 -2.37 5.89
C ASN A 77 5.77 -3.30 4.93
N LEU A 78 5.98 -3.12 3.64
CA LEU A 78 5.48 -3.96 2.57
C LEU A 78 6.65 -4.56 1.81
N GLU A 79 6.70 -5.89 1.77
CA GLU A 79 7.52 -6.62 0.81
C GLU A 79 6.70 -6.81 -0.47
N TYR A 80 7.25 -6.38 -1.61
CA TYR A 80 6.58 -6.46 -2.91
C TYR A 80 7.58 -6.72 -4.03
N GLU A 81 7.07 -7.11 -5.20
CA GLU A 81 7.85 -7.34 -6.42
C GLU A 81 7.12 -6.72 -7.63
N ILE A 82 7.89 -6.12 -8.55
CA ILE A 82 7.43 -5.60 -9.86
C ILE A 82 8.17 -6.32 -10.99
#